data_AF-A0A168KIB6-F1
#
_entry.id   AF-A0A168KIB6-F1
#
_cell.length_a   1.000
_cell.length_b   1.000
_cell.length_c   1.000
_cell.angle_alpha   90.00
_cell.angle_beta   90.00
_cell.angle_gamma   90.00
#
_symmetry.space_group_name_H-M   'P 1'
#
loop_
_entity.id
_entity.type
_entity.pdbx_description
1 polymer ?
#
loop_
_entity_poly.entity_id
_entity_poly.type
_entity_poly.pdbx_seq_one_letter_code
_entity_poly.pdbx_strand_id
1 'polypeptide(L)'
;MELGNMWNMKPHHDVYLDSAKHQHHAMDTMFSSSHLLTQLLISQAILDSNDFQVLTFDTLDKLKKELSQIQDHLANISKNIQLESRIATISKSLENVNLKNSRNSVIYLQHQRQHNEHKIKYMSNQLETMRKREIDIKKTILQHTAGILNKGIHSLENQTLSQNDRHHHTALNQVINRIDQLYSSKIPSSSLSITTPASSLDTLQKLSLLEQLLLSGQSTEKDLVKANQNKMQLLAIQVQKDRLMSKMIDMELLTTKLLSHVSLFPQRQMAYKMELMQYQSESLELCIWDKRRQRNEEADNLSQALASHAQGGSGHNNVIAIKQRYQKQLEDQAKSYEADISKQQVSLQRTTQMKQHLEATCNDLVSEKSELEKLVQEKSRQIDQQDNEMSRLNHELRNLRHPPAAAATSPTPPRSKADEQFIEQEKKRLKQDFEKRESRWTSHTTLMEDRFDQLLDNFDKLTNSAIEFDSHRMRYDKKIEDLHHSINNLEMELYDEKVKRIGCSEDGSGAAAATTVSLRKEFRLLVADIKKTHQQRMDREADEIRRLQLQLQELQNTNTKSHKYQQSMATQT
;
A
#
# COMPACT_ATOMS: atom_id res chain seq x y z
N MET A 1 -11.61 2.53 1.42
CA MET A 1 -11.80 3.70 0.53
C MET A 1 -11.32 3.46 -0.91
N GLU A 2 -10.67 2.35 -1.25
CA GLU A 2 -10.03 2.17 -2.57
C GLU A 2 -11.00 1.83 -3.72
N LEU A 3 -12.19 1.29 -3.43
CA LEU A 3 -13.22 1.01 -4.46
C LEU A 3 -13.73 2.28 -5.15
N GLY A 4 -13.63 3.46 -4.54
CA GLY A 4 -14.06 4.72 -5.17
C GLY A 4 -13.17 5.16 -6.34
N ASN A 5 -11.90 4.75 -6.34
CA ASN A 5 -10.94 5.18 -7.37
C ASN A 5 -11.02 4.35 -8.67
N MET A 6 -11.58 3.14 -8.62
CA MET A 6 -11.77 2.31 -9.81
C MET A 6 -12.89 2.82 -10.72
N TRP A 7 -13.90 3.52 -10.20
CA TRP A 7 -15.03 4.02 -10.97
C TRP A 7 -14.76 5.32 -11.73
N ASN A 8 -13.64 5.99 -11.45
CA ASN A 8 -13.26 7.26 -12.08
C ASN A 8 -12.24 7.10 -13.23
N MET A 9 -11.89 5.88 -13.65
CA MET A 9 -11.15 5.69 -14.89
C MET A 9 -12.09 5.92 -16.08
N LYS A 10 -12.10 7.15 -16.60
CA LYS A 10 -12.68 7.42 -17.92
C LYS A 10 -11.93 6.59 -18.97
N PRO A 11 -12.61 5.88 -19.88
CA PRO A 11 -11.95 5.26 -21.01
C PRO A 11 -11.31 6.37 -21.86
N HIS A 12 -9.98 6.33 -22.03
CA HIS A 12 -9.26 7.21 -22.95
C HIS A 12 -9.75 6.91 -24.37
N HIS A 13 -10.61 7.79 -24.90
CA HIS A 13 -11.19 7.63 -26.23
C HIS A 13 -10.42 8.34 -27.35
N ASP A 14 -9.34 9.07 -27.03
CA ASP A 14 -8.77 10.09 -27.94
C ASP A 14 -7.42 9.73 -28.60
N VAL A 15 -7.18 8.48 -28.99
CA VAL A 15 -5.95 8.10 -29.74
C VAL A 15 -6.24 7.41 -31.08
N TYR A 16 -7.34 7.74 -31.76
CA TYR A 16 -7.73 7.04 -33.00
C TYR A 16 -7.72 7.85 -34.30
N LEU A 17 -7.15 9.05 -34.35
CA LEU A 17 -7.31 9.92 -35.54
C LEU A 17 -6.07 10.25 -36.39
N ASP A 18 -4.88 9.67 -36.16
CA ASP A 18 -3.73 10.04 -37.03
C ASP A 18 -2.70 8.95 -37.35
N SER A 19 -3.14 7.72 -37.65
CA SER A 19 -2.22 6.67 -38.13
C SER A 19 -2.75 5.92 -39.35
N ALA A 20 -2.80 6.60 -40.49
CA ALA A 20 -3.21 6.04 -41.79
C ALA A 20 -2.09 5.29 -42.53
N LYS A 21 -0.96 4.94 -41.90
CA LYS A 21 0.17 4.29 -42.61
C LYS A 21 0.70 2.98 -42.02
N HIS A 22 0.23 2.50 -40.85
CA HIS A 22 0.73 1.25 -40.24
C HIS A 22 -0.41 0.28 -39.86
N GLN A 23 -1.32 -0.01 -40.79
CA GLN A 23 -2.54 -0.80 -40.52
C GLN A 23 -2.41 -2.33 -40.68
N HIS A 24 -1.24 -2.89 -41.00
CA HIS A 24 -1.13 -4.33 -41.32
C HIS A 24 -0.56 -5.25 -40.22
N HIS A 25 -0.11 -4.73 -39.07
CA HIS A 25 0.45 -5.58 -38.00
C HIS A 25 -0.30 -5.59 -36.66
N ALA A 26 -1.38 -4.81 -36.51
CA ALA A 26 -2.13 -4.74 -35.25
C ALA A 26 -3.30 -5.76 -35.13
N MET A 27 -3.56 -6.58 -36.15
CA MET A 27 -4.65 -7.56 -36.15
C MET A 27 -4.28 -8.89 -35.48
N ASP A 28 -2.99 -9.21 -35.32
CA ASP A 28 -2.56 -10.54 -34.82
C ASP A 28 -2.54 -10.66 -33.28
N THR A 29 -2.69 -9.56 -32.54
CA THR A 29 -2.76 -9.59 -31.06
C THR A 29 -4.18 -9.71 -30.50
N MET A 30 -5.24 -9.57 -31.32
CA MET A 30 -6.63 -9.73 -30.86
C MET A 30 -7.01 -11.19 -30.54
N PHE A 31 -6.23 -12.17 -31.00
CA PHE A 31 -6.44 -13.59 -30.71
C PHE A 31 -5.48 -14.15 -29.65
N SER A 32 -4.87 -13.29 -28.83
CA SER A 32 -4.11 -13.75 -27.67
C SER A 32 -5.03 -14.59 -26.77
N SER A 33 -4.58 -15.78 -26.37
CA SER A 33 -5.33 -16.68 -25.48
C SER A 33 -5.78 -15.99 -24.19
N SER A 34 -5.12 -14.91 -23.76
CA SER A 34 -5.53 -14.09 -22.62
C SER A 34 -6.79 -13.27 -22.88
N HIS A 35 -6.97 -12.73 -24.09
CA HIS A 35 -8.15 -11.96 -24.46
C HIS A 35 -9.39 -12.86 -24.52
N LEU A 36 -9.27 -14.04 -25.14
CA LEU A 36 -10.36 -15.02 -25.18
C LEU A 36 -10.76 -15.48 -23.78
N LEU A 37 -9.80 -15.77 -22.90
CA LEU A 37 -10.10 -16.14 -21.51
C LEU A 37 -10.81 -15.00 -20.77
N THR A 38 -10.32 -13.78 -20.93
CA THR A 38 -10.92 -12.58 -20.32
C THR A 38 -12.35 -12.40 -20.82
N GLN A 39 -12.58 -12.55 -22.12
CA GLN A 39 -13.91 -12.48 -22.73
C GLN A 39 -14.83 -13.60 -22.24
N LEU A 40 -14.31 -14.81 -22.04
CA LEU A 40 -15.06 -15.94 -21.51
C LEU A 40 -15.44 -15.71 -20.04
N LEU A 41 -14.52 -15.21 -19.23
CA LEU A 41 -14.79 -14.81 -17.83
C LEU A 41 -15.81 -13.67 -17.75
N ILE A 42 -15.72 -12.67 -18.64
CA ILE A 42 -16.70 -11.60 -18.74
C ILE A 42 -18.06 -12.17 -19.13
N SER A 43 -18.12 -13.06 -20.11
CA SER A 43 -19.37 -13.70 -20.54
C SER A 43 -20.01 -14.53 -19.43
N GLN A 44 -19.21 -15.26 -18.64
CA GLN A 44 -19.69 -16.00 -17.47
C GLN A 44 -20.20 -15.04 -16.38
N ALA A 45 -19.45 -13.96 -16.10
CA ALA A 45 -19.87 -12.96 -15.12
C ALA A 45 -21.18 -12.25 -15.53
N ILE A 46 -21.38 -12.02 -16.83
CA ILE A 46 -22.63 -11.49 -17.39
C ILE A 46 -23.77 -12.49 -17.14
N LEU A 47 -23.58 -13.77 -17.48
CA LEU A 47 -24.57 -14.82 -17.26
C LEU A 47 -24.94 -14.97 -15.79
N ASP A 48 -23.95 -15.00 -14.90
CA ASP A 48 -24.15 -15.10 -13.44
C ASP A 48 -24.87 -13.87 -12.88
N SER A 49 -24.80 -12.72 -13.57
CA SER A 49 -25.43 -11.47 -13.16
C SER A 49 -26.87 -11.27 -13.64
N ASN A 50 -27.39 -12.19 -14.45
CA ASN A 50 -28.76 -12.12 -14.99
C ASN A 50 -29.83 -12.09 -13.89
N ASP A 51 -29.61 -12.84 -12.80
CA ASP A 51 -30.58 -12.98 -11.71
C ASP A 51 -30.47 -11.87 -10.66
N PHE A 52 -29.54 -10.93 -10.81
CA PHE A 52 -29.36 -9.88 -9.82
C PHE A 52 -30.42 -8.79 -9.94
N GLN A 53 -31.15 -8.59 -8.85
CA GLN A 53 -32.19 -7.57 -8.76
C GLN A 53 -31.58 -6.16 -8.84
N VAL A 54 -32.01 -5.39 -9.84
CA VAL A 54 -31.72 -3.96 -9.92
C VAL A 54 -32.65 -3.22 -8.96
N LEU A 55 -32.11 -2.93 -7.78
CA LEU A 55 -32.63 -2.00 -6.79
C LEU A 55 -32.97 -0.61 -7.39
N THR A 56 -33.93 0.07 -6.77
CA THR A 56 -34.25 1.46 -7.07
C THR A 56 -33.20 2.42 -6.50
N PHE A 57 -33.08 3.62 -7.07
CA PHE A 57 -32.12 4.62 -6.61
C PHE A 57 -32.27 4.96 -5.12
N ASP A 58 -33.51 5.07 -4.62
CA ASP A 58 -33.78 5.39 -3.21
C ASP A 58 -33.32 4.28 -2.26
N THR A 59 -33.46 3.01 -2.65
CA THR A 59 -33.01 1.89 -1.81
C THR A 59 -31.49 1.76 -1.85
N LEU A 60 -30.86 2.02 -2.99
CA LEU A 60 -29.41 2.09 -3.11
C LEU A 60 -28.81 3.20 -2.23
N ASP A 61 -29.39 4.41 -2.25
CA ASP A 61 -28.91 5.52 -1.43
C ASP A 61 -29.08 5.24 0.07
N LYS A 62 -30.21 4.63 0.47
CA LYS A 62 -30.41 4.15 1.85
C LYS A 62 -29.36 3.13 2.27
N LEU A 63 -29.06 2.14 1.42
CA LEU A 63 -28.03 1.12 1.69
C LEU A 63 -26.62 1.73 1.78
N LYS A 64 -26.29 2.72 0.94
CA LYS A 64 -25.01 3.44 1.02
C LYS A 64 -24.88 4.24 2.31
N LYS A 65 -25.95 4.92 2.75
CA LYS A 65 -25.99 5.64 4.04
C LYS A 65 -25.85 4.66 5.21
N GLU A 66 -26.58 3.55 5.19
CA GLU A 66 -26.48 2.49 6.21
C GLU A 66 -25.05 1.91 6.27
N LEU A 67 -24.43 1.66 5.12
CA LEU A 67 -23.04 1.16 5.05
C LEU A 67 -22.05 2.14 5.69
N SER A 68 -22.18 3.44 5.41
CA SER A 68 -21.32 4.46 6.04
C SER A 68 -21.51 4.47 7.56
N GLN A 69 -22.75 4.43 8.03
CA GLN A 69 -23.07 4.41 9.47
C GLN A 69 -22.51 3.16 10.16
N ILE A 70 -22.63 1.99 9.54
CA ILE A 70 -22.08 0.74 10.07
C ILE A 70 -20.55 0.80 10.11
N GLN A 71 -19.89 1.38 9.11
CA GLN A 71 -18.44 1.55 9.13
C GLN A 71 -17.96 2.45 10.27
N ASP A 72 -18.66 3.57 10.51
CA ASP A 72 -18.37 4.44 11.66
C ASP A 72 -18.60 3.70 12.98
N HIS A 73 -19.68 2.92 13.07
CA HIS A 73 -19.98 2.12 14.26
C HIS A 73 -18.95 1.02 14.51
N LEU A 74 -18.50 0.33 13.47
CA LEU A 74 -17.43 -0.67 13.54
C LEU A 74 -16.10 -0.06 14.02
N ALA A 75 -15.74 1.12 13.51
CA ALA A 75 -14.55 1.83 13.94
C ALA A 75 -14.63 2.21 15.44
N ASN A 76 -15.79 2.67 15.89
CA ASN A 76 -16.02 3.03 17.29
C ASN A 76 -16.00 1.82 18.23
N ILE A 77 -16.71 0.72 17.89
CA ILE A 77 -16.67 -0.52 18.69
C ILE A 77 -15.25 -1.07 18.74
N SER A 78 -14.52 -1.07 17.62
CA SER A 78 -13.14 -1.56 17.60
C SER A 78 -12.22 -0.75 18.52
N LYS A 79 -12.36 0.59 18.55
CA LYS A 79 -11.61 1.45 19.49
C LYS A 79 -11.98 1.14 20.94
N ASN A 80 -13.27 0.95 21.23
CA ASN A 80 -13.74 0.62 22.57
C ASN A 80 -13.22 -0.75 23.04
N ILE A 81 -13.19 -1.76 22.17
CA ILE A 81 -12.58 -3.07 22.49
C ILE A 81 -11.10 -2.91 22.83
N GLN A 82 -10.35 -2.09 22.09
CA GLN A 82 -8.93 -1.85 22.38
C GLN A 82 -8.74 -1.16 23.75
N LEU A 83 -9.56 -0.16 24.07
CA LEU A 83 -9.52 0.51 25.37
C LEU A 83 -9.84 -0.45 26.52
N GLU A 84 -10.93 -1.20 26.41
CA GLU A 84 -11.32 -2.17 27.45
C GLU A 84 -10.30 -3.31 27.58
N SER A 85 -9.69 -3.75 26.47
CA SER A 85 -8.60 -4.72 26.50
C SER A 85 -7.40 -4.18 27.28
N ARG A 86 -7.02 -2.91 27.08
CA ARG A 86 -5.94 -2.27 27.85
C ARG A 86 -6.30 -2.17 29.32
N ILE A 87 -7.52 -1.76 29.64
CA ILE A 87 -8.00 -1.70 31.04
C ILE A 87 -7.93 -3.08 31.67
N ALA A 88 -8.37 -4.14 30.98
CA ALA A 88 -8.29 -5.51 31.47
C ALA A 88 -6.83 -5.95 31.72
N THR A 89 -5.89 -5.60 30.85
CA THR A 89 -4.45 -5.86 31.04
C THR A 89 -3.90 -5.10 32.26
N ILE A 90 -4.27 -3.83 32.43
CA ILE A 90 -3.86 -3.02 33.59
C ILE A 90 -4.47 -3.58 34.89
N SER A 91 -5.75 -3.95 34.89
CA SER A 91 -6.37 -4.59 36.06
C SER A 91 -5.65 -5.88 36.44
N LYS A 92 -5.20 -6.66 35.46
CA LYS A 92 -4.41 -7.89 35.69
C LYS A 92 -3.01 -7.59 36.24
N SER A 93 -2.33 -6.55 35.76
CA SER A 93 -1.02 -6.17 36.31
C SER A 93 -1.14 -5.61 37.72
N LEU A 94 -2.17 -4.79 38.00
CA LEU A 94 -2.47 -4.27 39.33
C LEU A 94 -2.84 -5.39 40.31
N GLU A 95 -3.60 -6.39 39.88
CA GLU A 95 -3.91 -7.57 40.69
C GLU A 95 -2.62 -8.25 41.15
N ASN A 96 -1.68 -8.52 40.22
CA ASN A 96 -0.40 -9.15 40.52
C ASN A 96 0.46 -8.34 41.51
N VAL A 97 0.47 -7.00 41.39
CA VAL A 97 1.22 -6.12 42.30
C VAL A 97 0.56 -6.07 43.69
N ASN A 98 -0.77 -6.11 43.74
CA ASN A 98 -1.55 -5.94 44.97
C ASN A 98 -1.79 -7.25 45.74
N LEU A 99 -1.37 -8.40 45.20
CA LEU A 99 -1.40 -9.70 45.89
C LEU A 99 -0.76 -9.68 47.29
N LYS A 100 0.15 -8.73 47.56
CA LYS A 100 0.86 -8.62 48.84
C LYS A 100 0.22 -7.65 49.84
N ASN A 101 -0.67 -6.73 49.39
CA ASN A 101 -1.03 -5.57 50.20
C ASN A 101 -2.45 -5.63 50.78
N SER A 102 -3.43 -6.24 50.09
CA SER A 102 -4.79 -6.40 50.64
C SER A 102 -5.65 -7.41 49.89
N ARG A 103 -6.18 -8.41 50.62
CA ARG A 103 -7.10 -9.43 50.08
C ARG A 103 -8.38 -8.84 49.50
N ASN A 104 -8.93 -7.79 50.11
CA ASN A 104 -10.17 -7.16 49.63
C ASN A 104 -9.94 -6.41 48.31
N SER A 105 -8.76 -5.81 48.14
CA SER A 105 -8.42 -5.11 46.89
C SER A 105 -8.23 -6.09 45.72
N VAL A 106 -7.67 -7.28 46.00
CA VAL A 106 -7.53 -8.35 44.99
C VAL A 106 -8.90 -8.83 44.51
N ILE A 107 -9.85 -9.07 45.42
CA ILE A 107 -11.20 -9.52 45.07
C ILE A 107 -11.93 -8.46 44.21
N TYR A 108 -11.80 -7.18 44.55
CA TYR A 108 -12.37 -6.10 43.75
C TYR A 108 -11.78 -6.04 42.33
N LEU A 109 -10.45 -6.08 42.20
CA LEU A 109 -9.76 -6.07 40.91
C LEU A 109 -10.11 -7.30 40.07
N GLN A 110 -10.26 -8.47 40.70
CA GLN A 110 -10.70 -9.68 40.04
C GLN A 110 -12.13 -9.54 39.48
N HIS A 111 -13.07 -9.00 40.27
CA HIS A 111 -14.44 -8.75 39.82
C HIS A 111 -14.47 -7.72 38.68
N GLN A 112 -13.67 -6.65 38.77
CA GLN A 112 -13.54 -5.66 37.72
C GLN A 112 -12.97 -6.26 36.42
N ARG A 113 -11.95 -7.13 36.52
CA ARG A 113 -11.39 -7.85 35.38
C ARG A 113 -12.44 -8.74 34.70
N GLN A 114 -13.18 -9.52 35.49
CA GLN A 114 -14.27 -10.35 34.97
C GLN A 114 -15.33 -9.49 34.27
N HIS A 115 -15.73 -8.36 34.86
CA HIS A 115 -16.68 -7.44 34.23
C HIS A 115 -16.17 -6.92 32.87
N ASN A 116 -14.91 -6.50 32.80
CA ASN A 116 -14.28 -6.02 31.57
C ASN A 116 -14.20 -7.13 30.51
N GLU A 117 -13.85 -8.36 30.90
CA GLU A 117 -13.84 -9.52 29.99
C GLU A 117 -15.22 -9.81 29.40
N HIS A 118 -16.29 -9.77 30.22
CA HIS A 118 -17.66 -9.92 29.72
C HIS A 118 -18.05 -8.79 28.76
N LYS A 119 -17.66 -7.55 29.07
CA LYS A 119 -17.91 -6.38 28.23
C LYS A 119 -17.17 -6.47 26.89
N ILE A 120 -15.90 -6.89 26.89
CA ILE A 120 -15.12 -7.16 25.68
C ILE A 120 -15.80 -8.23 24.84
N LYS A 121 -16.23 -9.34 25.45
CA LYS A 121 -16.93 -10.42 24.75
C LYS A 121 -18.24 -9.92 24.11
N TYR A 122 -19.02 -9.13 24.84
CA TYR A 122 -20.25 -8.52 24.31
C TYR A 122 -19.97 -7.61 23.11
N MET A 123 -19.00 -6.69 23.23
CA MET A 123 -18.63 -5.79 22.13
C MET A 123 -18.04 -6.55 20.92
N SER A 124 -17.29 -7.63 21.16
CA SER A 124 -16.75 -8.48 20.09
C SER A 124 -17.86 -9.17 19.31
N ASN A 125 -18.88 -9.71 20.00
CA ASN A 125 -20.05 -10.29 19.34
C ASN A 125 -20.82 -9.23 18.54
N GLN A 126 -21.00 -8.03 19.10
CA GLN A 126 -21.64 -6.92 18.40
C GLN A 126 -20.85 -6.52 17.14
N LEU A 127 -19.52 -6.45 17.23
CA LEU A 127 -18.65 -6.17 16.09
C LEU A 127 -18.80 -7.22 14.98
N GLU A 128 -18.88 -8.50 15.33
CA GLU A 128 -19.09 -9.58 14.37
C GLU A 128 -20.45 -9.46 13.66
N THR A 129 -21.52 -9.18 14.41
CA THR A 129 -22.86 -8.97 13.81
C THR A 129 -22.88 -7.78 12.86
N MET A 130 -22.21 -6.67 13.21
CA MET A 130 -22.12 -5.48 12.37
C MET A 130 -21.25 -5.72 11.13
N ARG A 131 -20.15 -6.48 11.24
CA ARG A 131 -19.34 -6.88 10.09
C ARG A 131 -20.11 -7.76 9.12
N LYS A 132 -20.89 -8.72 9.62
CA LYS A 132 -21.75 -9.56 8.79
C LYS A 132 -22.75 -8.69 8.02
N ARG A 133 -23.40 -7.74 8.71
CA ARG A 133 -24.31 -6.78 8.08
C ARG A 133 -23.62 -5.89 7.04
N GLU A 134 -22.39 -5.43 7.30
CA GLU A 134 -21.59 -4.66 6.33
C GLU A 134 -21.34 -5.47 5.05
N ILE A 135 -20.97 -6.74 5.18
CA ILE A 135 -20.71 -7.64 4.05
C ILE A 135 -22.00 -7.86 3.24
N ASP A 136 -23.13 -8.10 3.91
CA ASP A 136 -24.42 -8.29 3.26
C ASP A 136 -24.83 -7.05 2.45
N ILE A 137 -24.68 -5.84 3.01
CA ILE A 137 -24.98 -4.59 2.30
C ILE A 137 -24.03 -4.41 1.10
N LYS A 138 -22.72 -4.61 1.27
CA LYS A 138 -21.76 -4.54 0.16
C LYS A 138 -22.12 -5.51 -0.96
N LYS A 139 -22.51 -6.75 -0.61
CA LYS A 139 -22.95 -7.77 -1.56
C LYS A 139 -24.17 -7.29 -2.34
N THR A 140 -25.19 -6.75 -1.67
CA THR A 140 -26.40 -6.22 -2.35
C THR A 140 -26.09 -5.05 -3.29
N ILE A 141 -25.19 -4.13 -2.89
CA ILE A 141 -24.76 -3.01 -3.73
C ILE A 141 -24.00 -3.52 -4.96
N LEU A 142 -23.10 -4.51 -4.80
CA LEU A 142 -22.39 -5.12 -5.93
C LEU A 142 -23.34 -5.85 -6.87
N GLN A 143 -24.28 -6.65 -6.35
CA GLN A 143 -25.28 -7.35 -7.15
C GLN A 143 -26.12 -6.38 -7.98
N HIS A 144 -26.61 -5.30 -7.36
CA HIS A 144 -27.30 -4.22 -8.07
C HIS A 144 -26.44 -3.64 -9.20
N THR A 145 -25.16 -3.39 -8.93
CA THR A 145 -24.23 -2.78 -9.88
C THR A 145 -23.96 -3.71 -11.06
N ALA A 146 -23.73 -4.99 -10.81
CA ALA A 146 -23.60 -6.02 -11.84
C ALA A 146 -24.89 -6.15 -12.67
N GLY A 147 -26.06 -6.12 -12.02
CA GLY A 147 -27.36 -6.13 -12.71
C GLY A 147 -27.58 -4.91 -13.60
N ILE A 148 -27.15 -3.70 -13.19
CA ILE A 148 -27.19 -2.51 -14.05
C ILE A 148 -26.29 -2.67 -15.27
N LEU A 149 -25.04 -3.12 -15.06
CA LEU A 149 -24.08 -3.29 -16.14
C LEU A 149 -24.60 -4.30 -17.17
N ASN A 150 -25.16 -5.41 -16.71
CA ASN A 150 -25.77 -6.41 -17.57
C ASN A 150 -26.94 -5.85 -18.40
N LYS A 151 -27.87 -5.11 -17.76
CA LYS A 151 -28.94 -4.40 -18.49
C LYS A 151 -28.39 -3.39 -19.50
N GLY A 152 -27.30 -2.71 -19.17
CA GLY A 152 -26.61 -1.80 -20.07
C GLY A 152 -26.03 -2.50 -21.29
N ILE A 153 -25.37 -3.65 -21.09
CA ILE A 153 -24.84 -4.49 -22.18
C ILE A 153 -25.97 -4.98 -23.07
N HIS A 154 -27.04 -5.55 -22.51
CA HIS A 154 -28.19 -5.98 -23.30
C HIS A 154 -28.87 -4.82 -24.04
N SER A 155 -28.91 -3.62 -23.45
CA SER A 155 -29.40 -2.43 -24.16
C SER A 155 -28.53 -2.07 -25.36
N LEU A 156 -27.20 -2.18 -25.22
CA LEU A 156 -26.26 -1.96 -26.31
C LEU A 156 -26.37 -3.05 -27.39
N GLU A 157 -26.47 -4.31 -27.00
CA GLU A 157 -26.68 -5.44 -27.92
C GLU A 157 -28.00 -5.31 -28.69
N ASN A 158 -29.10 -4.95 -28.02
CA ASN A 158 -30.38 -4.72 -28.68
C ASN A 158 -30.34 -3.50 -29.61
N GLN A 159 -29.57 -2.47 -29.24
CA GLN A 159 -29.39 -1.29 -30.08
C GLN A 159 -28.53 -1.60 -31.31
N THR A 160 -27.46 -2.38 -31.17
CA THR A 160 -26.63 -2.81 -32.32
C THR A 160 -27.40 -3.77 -33.22
N LEU A 161 -28.20 -4.69 -32.68
CA LEU A 161 -29.10 -5.53 -33.47
C LEU A 161 -30.13 -4.69 -34.23
N SER A 162 -30.76 -3.72 -33.58
CA SER A 162 -31.75 -2.83 -34.22
C SER A 162 -31.13 -1.91 -35.28
N GLN A 163 -29.88 -1.45 -35.08
CA GLN A 163 -29.15 -0.67 -36.09
C GLN A 163 -28.67 -1.54 -37.25
N ASN A 164 -28.21 -2.76 -36.99
CA ASN A 164 -27.84 -3.70 -38.04
C ASN A 164 -29.04 -4.12 -38.86
N ASP A 165 -30.24 -4.29 -38.28
CA ASP A 165 -31.44 -4.55 -39.07
C ASP A 165 -31.78 -3.36 -39.99
N ARG A 166 -31.61 -2.12 -39.54
CA ARG A 166 -31.81 -0.95 -40.41
C ARG A 166 -30.76 -0.86 -41.52
N HIS A 167 -29.49 -1.16 -41.23
CA HIS A 167 -28.44 -1.16 -42.24
C HIS A 167 -28.52 -2.35 -43.18
N HIS A 168 -28.89 -3.55 -42.71
CA HIS A 168 -29.17 -4.69 -43.57
C HIS A 168 -30.43 -4.47 -44.41
N HIS A 169 -31.47 -3.82 -43.89
CA HIS A 169 -32.64 -3.51 -44.71
C HIS A 169 -32.34 -2.42 -45.75
N THR A 170 -31.47 -1.45 -45.42
CA THR A 170 -31.02 -0.43 -46.38
C THR A 170 -30.06 -1.01 -47.42
N ALA A 171 -29.14 -1.88 -47.01
CA ALA A 171 -28.20 -2.57 -47.89
C ALA A 171 -28.90 -3.62 -48.76
N LEU A 172 -29.87 -4.38 -48.22
CA LEU A 172 -30.73 -5.26 -48.99
C LEU A 172 -31.61 -4.46 -49.95
N ASN A 173 -32.16 -3.32 -49.56
CA ASN A 173 -32.90 -2.46 -50.49
C ASN A 173 -31.97 -1.87 -51.57
N GLN A 174 -30.72 -1.55 -51.26
CA GLN A 174 -29.72 -1.16 -52.26
C GLN A 174 -29.28 -2.31 -53.17
N VAL A 175 -29.19 -3.53 -52.65
CA VAL A 175 -28.89 -4.75 -53.41
C VAL A 175 -30.07 -5.15 -54.27
N ILE A 176 -31.31 -5.07 -53.77
CA ILE A 176 -32.54 -5.28 -54.54
C ILE A 176 -32.64 -4.22 -55.65
N ASN A 177 -32.39 -2.95 -55.35
CA ASN A 177 -32.33 -1.89 -56.37
C ASN A 177 -31.19 -2.11 -57.38
N ARG A 178 -30.04 -2.66 -56.96
CA ARG A 178 -28.95 -3.05 -57.86
C ARG A 178 -29.28 -4.31 -58.67
N ILE A 179 -30.01 -5.26 -58.11
CA ILE A 179 -30.48 -6.47 -58.82
C ILE A 179 -31.54 -6.07 -59.85
N ASP A 180 -32.45 -5.15 -59.54
CA ASP A 180 -33.40 -4.57 -60.51
C ASP A 180 -32.68 -3.77 -61.61
N GLN A 181 -31.60 -3.03 -61.26
CA GLN A 181 -30.74 -2.38 -62.26
C GLN A 181 -29.97 -3.40 -63.12
N LEU A 182 -29.50 -4.51 -62.53
CA LEU A 182 -28.78 -5.57 -63.23
C LEU A 182 -29.70 -6.45 -64.10
N TYR A 183 -30.97 -6.63 -63.71
CA TYR A 183 -31.98 -7.28 -64.56
C TYR A 183 -32.40 -6.36 -65.73
N SER A 184 -32.24 -5.05 -65.60
CA SER A 184 -32.47 -4.09 -66.68
C SER A 184 -31.27 -3.93 -67.63
N SER A 185 -30.04 -4.22 -67.17
CA SER A 185 -28.82 -4.14 -68.00
C SER A 185 -28.33 -5.51 -68.45
N LYS A 186 -28.57 -5.84 -69.71
CA LYS A 186 -27.95 -6.98 -70.43
C LYS A 186 -26.43 -7.08 -70.18
N ILE A 187 -26.01 -8.30 -69.88
CA ILE A 187 -24.65 -8.81 -69.66
C ILE A 187 -23.70 -8.38 -70.81
N PRO A 188 -22.41 -8.11 -70.53
CA PRO A 188 -21.38 -9.11 -70.87
C PRO A 188 -20.35 -9.36 -69.76
N SER A 189 -19.98 -10.63 -69.69
CA SER A 189 -18.98 -11.29 -68.87
C SER A 189 -17.55 -10.77 -69.04
N SER A 190 -16.85 -10.53 -67.93
CA SER A 190 -15.40 -10.73 -67.83
C SER A 190 -14.94 -10.88 -66.37
N SER A 191 -13.99 -11.80 -66.22
CA SER A 191 -13.36 -12.33 -65.02
C SER A 191 -12.42 -11.36 -64.31
N LEU A 192 -12.46 -11.27 -62.98
CA LEU A 192 -11.32 -10.82 -62.18
C LEU A 192 -11.28 -11.55 -60.82
N SER A 193 -10.20 -12.29 -60.62
CA SER A 193 -9.86 -13.07 -59.42
C SER A 193 -8.97 -12.25 -58.48
N ILE A 194 -9.37 -12.13 -57.21
CA ILE A 194 -8.56 -11.55 -56.12
C ILE A 194 -8.19 -12.66 -55.15
N THR A 195 -6.88 -12.87 -54.96
CA THR A 195 -6.25 -13.84 -54.08
C THR A 195 -6.07 -13.26 -52.68
N THR A 196 -6.67 -13.91 -51.68
CA THR A 196 -6.45 -13.65 -50.25
C THR A 196 -5.61 -14.77 -49.60
N PRO A 197 -4.70 -14.46 -48.66
CA PRO A 197 -3.74 -15.42 -48.12
C PRO A 197 -4.41 -16.45 -47.18
N ALA A 198 -4.20 -17.73 -47.49
CA ALA A 198 -4.93 -18.88 -46.99
C ALA A 198 -4.21 -19.65 -45.86
N SER A 199 -3.80 -18.99 -44.77
CA SER A 199 -3.03 -19.67 -43.69
C SER A 199 -3.77 -19.91 -42.38
N SER A 200 -4.97 -19.34 -42.15
CA SER A 200 -5.79 -19.62 -40.95
C SER A 200 -7.01 -20.53 -41.22
N LEU A 201 -7.36 -20.76 -42.49
CA LEU A 201 -8.44 -21.66 -42.89
C LEU A 201 -8.02 -23.15 -42.81
N ASP A 202 -6.72 -23.42 -42.86
CA ASP A 202 -6.16 -24.78 -42.95
C ASP A 202 -6.26 -25.55 -41.61
N THR A 203 -6.36 -24.87 -40.46
CA THR A 203 -6.58 -25.52 -39.15
C THR A 203 -8.06 -25.86 -38.91
N LEU A 204 -8.99 -25.00 -39.35
CA LEU A 204 -10.43 -25.28 -39.31
C LEU A 204 -10.85 -26.31 -40.37
N GLN A 205 -10.24 -26.30 -41.56
CA GLN A 205 -10.43 -27.36 -42.55
C GLN A 205 -9.87 -28.70 -42.07
N LYS A 206 -8.73 -28.72 -41.38
CA LYS A 206 -8.21 -29.97 -40.80
C LYS A 206 -9.08 -30.52 -39.68
N LEU A 207 -9.71 -29.67 -38.85
CA LEU A 207 -10.69 -30.11 -37.85
C LEU A 207 -11.99 -30.63 -38.48
N SER A 208 -12.49 -29.95 -39.51
CA SER A 208 -13.65 -30.40 -40.30
C SER A 208 -13.38 -31.72 -41.01
N LEU A 209 -12.18 -31.93 -41.56
CA LEU A 209 -11.80 -33.16 -42.24
C LEU A 209 -11.60 -34.32 -41.26
N LEU A 210 -11.15 -34.04 -40.03
CA LEU A 210 -11.03 -35.03 -38.95
C LEU A 210 -12.42 -35.47 -38.45
N GLU A 211 -13.35 -34.53 -38.34
CA GLU A 211 -14.74 -34.78 -37.96
C GLU A 211 -15.48 -35.59 -39.05
N GLN A 212 -15.22 -35.27 -40.32
CA GLN A 212 -15.76 -36.00 -41.47
C GLN A 212 -15.17 -37.42 -41.60
N LEU A 213 -13.89 -37.62 -41.23
CA LEU A 213 -13.27 -38.95 -41.16
C LEU A 213 -13.81 -39.80 -40.01
N LEU A 214 -14.05 -39.19 -38.84
CA LEU A 214 -14.70 -39.86 -37.70
C LEU A 214 -16.14 -40.32 -38.03
N LEU A 215 -16.85 -39.57 -38.88
CA LEU A 215 -18.20 -39.93 -39.36
C LEU A 215 -18.18 -41.01 -40.45
N SER A 216 -17.06 -41.24 -41.13
CA SER A 216 -16.98 -42.14 -42.29
C SER A 216 -16.94 -43.65 -41.95
N GLY A 217 -16.93 -44.02 -40.67
CA GLY A 217 -17.21 -45.40 -40.21
C GLY A 217 -16.21 -46.50 -40.62
N GLN A 218 -15.13 -46.16 -41.34
CA GLN A 218 -14.08 -47.11 -41.77
C GLN A 218 -12.74 -46.90 -41.05
N SER A 219 -12.74 -46.33 -39.85
CA SER A 219 -11.53 -46.24 -39.04
C SER A 219 -11.15 -47.62 -38.51
N THR A 220 -9.96 -48.10 -38.86
CA THR A 220 -9.44 -49.35 -38.28
C THR A 220 -9.27 -49.18 -36.77
N GLU A 221 -9.46 -50.24 -36.00
CA GLU A 221 -9.36 -50.21 -34.53
C GLU A 221 -8.03 -49.58 -34.03
N LYS A 222 -6.96 -49.71 -34.83
CA LYS A 222 -5.66 -49.07 -34.58
C LYS A 222 -5.70 -47.54 -34.66
N ASP A 223 -6.48 -46.98 -35.56
CA ASP A 223 -6.63 -45.52 -35.70
C ASP A 223 -7.44 -44.94 -34.54
N LEU A 224 -8.43 -45.70 -34.04
CA LEU A 224 -9.22 -45.33 -32.88
C LEU A 224 -8.36 -45.29 -31.60
N VAL A 225 -7.48 -46.29 -31.41
CA VAL A 225 -6.53 -46.33 -30.29
C VAL A 225 -5.55 -45.15 -30.37
N LYS A 226 -5.02 -44.84 -31.56
CA LYS A 226 -4.09 -43.73 -31.76
C LYS A 226 -4.77 -42.36 -31.56
N ALA A 227 -6.01 -42.20 -32.02
CA ALA A 227 -6.83 -41.01 -31.77
C ALA A 227 -7.13 -40.84 -30.27
N ASN A 228 -7.43 -41.93 -29.55
CA ASN A 228 -7.68 -41.89 -28.12
C ASN A 228 -6.39 -41.57 -27.31
N GLN A 229 -5.23 -42.08 -27.77
CA GLN A 229 -3.93 -41.73 -27.20
C GLN A 229 -3.59 -40.26 -27.41
N ASN A 230 -3.84 -39.72 -28.61
CA ASN A 230 -3.69 -38.29 -28.89
C ASN A 230 -4.64 -37.43 -28.05
N LYS A 231 -5.89 -37.88 -27.85
CA LYS A 231 -6.86 -37.21 -26.98
C LYS A 231 -6.40 -37.17 -25.53
N MET A 232 -5.85 -38.27 -25.02
CA MET A 232 -5.23 -38.34 -23.68
C MET A 232 -4.04 -37.39 -23.54
N GLN A 233 -3.17 -37.32 -24.55
CA GLN A 233 -2.05 -36.37 -24.55
C GLN A 233 -2.54 -34.91 -24.58
N LEU A 234 -3.57 -34.62 -25.36
CA LEU A 234 -4.16 -33.28 -25.45
C LEU A 234 -4.80 -32.86 -24.12
N LEU A 235 -5.49 -33.77 -23.44
CA LEU A 235 -6.02 -33.55 -22.09
C LEU A 235 -4.89 -33.33 -21.05
N ALA A 236 -3.80 -34.08 -21.13
CA ALA A 236 -2.65 -33.87 -20.25
C ALA A 236 -2.01 -32.48 -20.45
N ILE A 237 -1.88 -32.04 -21.70
CA ILE A 237 -1.39 -30.69 -22.05
C ILE A 237 -2.36 -29.62 -21.54
N GLN A 238 -3.68 -29.84 -21.67
CA GLN A 238 -4.70 -28.92 -21.16
C GLN A 238 -4.59 -28.75 -19.64
N VAL A 239 -4.49 -29.86 -18.89
CA VAL A 239 -4.33 -29.82 -17.43
C VAL A 239 -3.03 -29.11 -17.01
N GLN A 240 -1.94 -29.33 -17.75
CA GLN A 240 -0.68 -28.63 -17.49
C GLN A 240 -0.79 -27.13 -17.76
N LYS A 241 -1.48 -26.73 -18.84
CA LYS A 241 -1.78 -25.34 -19.18
C LYS A 241 -2.59 -24.67 -18.07
N ASP A 242 -3.66 -25.31 -17.60
CA ASP A 242 -4.52 -24.77 -16.54
C ASP A 242 -3.76 -24.63 -15.22
N ARG A 243 -2.87 -25.58 -14.91
CA ARG A 243 -1.97 -25.49 -13.74
C ARG A 243 -0.99 -24.32 -13.84
N LEU A 244 -0.42 -24.07 -15.02
CA LEU A 244 0.48 -22.92 -15.24
C LEU A 244 -0.28 -21.59 -15.18
N MET A 245 -1.50 -21.55 -15.74
CA MET A 245 -2.35 -20.37 -15.71
C MET A 245 -2.76 -20.01 -14.27
N SER A 246 -3.12 -20.99 -13.44
CA SER A 246 -3.40 -20.76 -12.02
C SER A 246 -2.18 -20.19 -11.28
N LYS A 247 -0.98 -20.72 -11.54
CA LYS A 247 0.26 -20.17 -10.94
C LYS A 247 0.56 -18.74 -11.40
N MET A 248 0.24 -18.41 -12.65
CA MET A 248 0.41 -17.06 -13.18
C MET A 248 -0.51 -16.07 -12.48
N ILE A 249 -1.78 -16.44 -12.27
CA ILE A 249 -2.75 -15.64 -11.51
C ILE A 249 -2.27 -15.42 -10.07
N ASP A 250 -1.75 -16.46 -9.41
CA ASP A 250 -1.20 -16.35 -8.05
C ASP A 250 -0.01 -15.36 -8.00
N MET A 251 0.88 -15.38 -9.00
CA MET A 251 1.98 -14.43 -9.09
C MET A 251 1.51 -13.00 -9.38
N GLU A 252 0.50 -12.80 -10.22
CA GLU A 252 -0.09 -11.47 -10.47
C GLU A 252 -0.74 -10.90 -9.20
N LEU A 253 -1.43 -11.73 -8.43
CA LEU A 253 -2.02 -11.35 -7.14
C LEU A 253 -0.93 -10.95 -6.14
N LEU A 254 0.15 -11.73 -6.04
CA LEU A 254 1.29 -11.43 -5.19
C LEU A 254 1.97 -10.11 -5.60
N THR A 255 2.16 -9.88 -6.89
CA THR A 255 2.76 -8.66 -7.45
C THR A 255 1.91 -7.45 -7.13
N THR A 256 0.59 -7.54 -7.30
CA THR A 256 -0.35 -6.46 -6.97
C THR A 256 -0.33 -6.15 -5.47
N LYS A 257 -0.25 -7.17 -4.62
CA LYS A 257 -0.11 -7.02 -3.17
C LYS A 257 1.20 -6.31 -2.81
N LEU A 258 2.33 -6.72 -3.39
CA LEU A 258 3.63 -6.07 -3.20
C LEU A 258 3.59 -4.60 -3.64
N LEU A 259 3.00 -4.32 -4.80
CA LEU A 259 2.90 -2.96 -5.33
C LEU A 259 2.07 -2.05 -4.41
N SER A 260 0.98 -2.58 -3.84
CA SER A 260 0.18 -1.85 -2.84
C SER A 260 0.99 -1.50 -1.59
N HIS A 261 1.81 -2.42 -1.09
CA HIS A 261 2.67 -2.17 0.07
C HIS A 261 3.76 -1.13 -0.24
N VAL A 262 4.39 -1.21 -1.42
CA VAL A 262 5.41 -0.25 -1.86
C VAL A 262 4.82 1.15 -1.98
N SER A 263 3.59 1.29 -2.48
CA SER A 263 2.93 2.60 -2.62
C SER A 263 2.62 3.29 -1.28
N LEU A 264 2.42 2.51 -0.20
CA LEU A 264 2.16 3.04 1.14
C LEU A 264 3.42 3.45 1.89
N PHE A 265 4.60 2.97 1.46
CA PHE A 265 5.86 3.21 2.14
C PHE A 265 6.24 4.71 2.23
N PRO A 266 6.14 5.53 1.15
CA PRO A 266 6.44 6.96 1.23
C PRO A 266 5.51 7.73 2.18
N GLN A 267 4.22 7.34 2.23
CA GLN A 267 3.26 7.98 3.11
C GLN A 267 3.57 7.69 4.59
N ARG A 268 3.95 6.44 4.89
CA ARG A 268 4.38 6.04 6.23
C ARG A 268 5.70 6.73 6.64
N GLN A 269 6.65 6.82 5.71
CA GLN A 269 7.90 7.54 5.92
C GLN A 269 7.65 9.02 6.23
N MET A 270 6.72 9.67 5.51
CA MET A 270 6.35 11.06 5.76
C MET A 270 5.66 11.23 7.11
N ALA A 271 4.79 10.30 7.52
CA ALA A 271 4.16 10.32 8.83
C ALA A 271 5.21 10.25 9.97
N TYR A 272 6.18 9.34 9.88
CA TYR A 272 7.28 9.28 10.86
C TYR A 272 8.14 10.54 10.87
N LYS A 273 8.38 11.16 9.71
CA LYS A 273 9.11 12.42 9.63
C LYS A 273 8.36 13.57 10.31
N MET A 274 7.03 13.63 10.17
CA MET A 274 6.21 14.62 10.87
C MET A 274 6.19 14.38 12.39
N GLU A 275 6.05 13.12 12.82
CA GLU A 275 6.08 12.76 14.23
C GLU A 275 7.42 13.14 14.88
N LEU A 276 8.54 12.89 14.17
CA LEU A 276 9.87 13.31 14.63
C LEU A 276 9.99 14.84 14.76
N MET A 277 9.49 15.60 13.80
CA MET A 277 9.47 17.07 13.90
C MET A 277 8.60 17.56 15.06
N GLN A 278 7.48 16.88 15.33
CA GLN A 278 6.62 17.20 16.47
C GLN A 278 7.36 16.99 17.80
N TYR A 279 7.99 15.84 18.00
CA TYR A 279 8.78 15.59 19.22
C TYR A 279 9.94 16.57 19.40
N GLN A 280 10.59 16.99 18.30
CA GLN A 280 11.62 18.03 18.34
C GLN A 280 11.05 19.38 18.80
N SER A 281 9.86 19.76 18.33
CA SER A 281 9.17 20.98 18.76
C SER A 281 8.78 20.93 20.23
N GLU A 282 8.20 19.82 20.68
CA GLU A 282 7.78 19.63 22.08
C GLU A 282 8.97 19.64 23.03
N SER A 283 10.09 19.00 22.66
CA SER A 283 11.34 19.05 23.44
C SER A 283 11.89 20.47 23.58
N LEU A 284 11.79 21.29 22.54
CA LEU A 284 12.22 22.68 22.56
C LEU A 284 11.30 23.54 23.44
N GLU A 285 9.99 23.31 23.40
CA GLU A 285 9.02 23.97 24.28
C GLU A 285 9.27 23.63 25.76
N LEU A 286 9.53 22.37 26.09
CA LEU A 286 9.90 21.95 27.45
C LEU A 286 11.17 22.64 27.94
N CYS A 287 12.19 22.74 27.08
CA CYS A 287 13.43 23.44 27.42
C CYS A 287 13.20 24.95 27.68
N ILE A 288 12.36 25.60 26.87
CA ILE A 288 11.98 27.01 27.10
C ILE A 288 11.22 27.15 28.42
N TRP A 289 10.31 26.23 28.70
CA TRP A 289 9.52 26.23 29.93
C TRP A 289 10.40 26.06 31.17
N ASP A 290 11.34 25.11 31.16
CA ASP A 290 12.32 24.91 32.24
C ASP A 290 13.19 26.16 32.46
N LYS A 291 13.72 26.76 31.38
CA LYS A 291 14.49 28.02 31.48
C LYS A 291 13.64 29.19 32.01
N ARG A 292 12.33 29.21 31.75
CA ARG A 292 11.42 30.23 32.31
C ARG A 292 11.15 29.97 33.79
N ARG A 293 10.92 28.71 34.17
CA ARG A 293 10.73 28.30 35.56
C ARG A 293 11.95 28.65 36.42
N GLN A 294 13.15 28.32 35.94
CA GLN A 294 14.40 28.63 36.65
C GLN A 294 14.57 30.14 36.88
N ARG A 295 14.27 30.98 35.88
CA ARG A 295 14.29 32.45 36.04
C ARG A 295 13.30 32.96 37.09
N ASN A 296 12.12 32.34 37.19
CA ASN A 296 11.13 32.71 38.20
C ASN A 296 11.62 32.31 39.61
N GLU A 297 12.17 31.10 39.76
CA GLU A 297 12.74 30.64 41.03
C GLU A 297 13.92 31.54 41.47
N GLU A 298 14.79 31.94 40.54
CA GLU A 298 15.88 32.89 40.80
C GLU A 298 15.35 34.28 41.19
N ALA A 299 14.29 34.78 40.55
CA ALA A 299 13.67 36.06 40.87
C ALA A 299 12.98 36.05 42.26
N ASP A 300 12.32 34.95 42.62
CA ASP A 300 11.70 34.76 43.93
C ASP A 300 12.77 34.69 45.02
N ASN A 301 13.84 33.92 44.80
CA ASN A 301 15.00 33.84 45.70
C ASN A 301 15.67 35.21 45.88
N LEU A 302 15.84 35.99 44.82
CA LEU A 302 16.40 37.34 44.89
C LEU A 302 15.48 38.28 45.68
N SER A 303 14.17 38.20 45.45
CA SER A 303 13.16 39.00 46.16
C SER A 303 13.14 38.67 47.66
N GLN A 304 13.24 37.38 48.01
CA GLN A 304 13.30 36.92 49.40
C GLN A 304 14.61 37.35 50.09
N ALA A 305 15.74 37.29 49.38
CA ALA A 305 17.02 37.80 49.87
C ALA A 305 16.98 39.32 50.11
N LEU A 306 16.38 40.09 49.21
CA LEU A 306 16.20 41.54 49.38
C LEU A 306 15.26 41.87 50.55
N ALA A 307 14.17 41.12 50.71
CA ALA A 307 13.22 41.31 51.82
C ALA A 307 13.86 41.04 53.19
N SER A 308 14.69 39.99 53.30
CA SER A 308 15.40 39.67 54.55
C SER A 308 16.49 40.70 54.92
N HIS A 309 17.07 41.40 53.95
CA HIS A 309 18.09 42.43 54.20
C HIS A 309 17.51 43.82 54.52
N ALA A 310 16.28 44.12 54.13
CA ALA A 310 15.63 45.41 54.42
C ALA A 310 15.40 45.66 55.93
N GLN A 311 15.51 44.64 56.79
CA GLN A 311 15.34 44.77 58.24
C GLN A 311 16.64 45.06 59.03
N GLY A 312 17.83 45.04 58.40
CA GLY A 312 19.11 45.26 59.06
C GLY A 312 19.80 46.55 58.63
N GLY A 313 19.77 47.60 59.46
CA GLY A 313 20.35 48.92 59.15
C GLY A 313 21.88 48.94 59.07
N SER A 314 22.45 48.67 57.89
CA SER A 314 23.82 49.04 57.50
C SER A 314 23.93 49.02 55.96
N GLY A 315 23.53 50.11 55.32
CA GLY A 315 23.02 50.10 53.94
C GLY A 315 24.02 50.30 52.78
N HIS A 316 25.26 50.75 52.98
CA HIS A 316 26.09 51.18 51.84
C HIS A 316 27.02 50.08 51.30
N ASN A 317 27.74 49.35 52.15
CA ASN A 317 28.65 48.28 51.72
C ASN A 317 27.90 47.07 51.14
N ASN A 318 26.67 46.82 51.59
CA ASN A 318 25.83 45.75 51.05
C ASN A 318 25.36 46.03 49.62
N VAL A 319 25.07 47.28 49.26
CA VAL A 319 24.60 47.63 47.90
C VAL A 319 25.71 47.39 46.85
N ILE A 320 26.96 47.69 47.19
CA ILE A 320 28.11 47.43 46.30
C ILE A 320 28.30 45.92 46.12
N ALA A 321 28.20 45.13 47.18
CA ALA A 321 28.30 43.67 47.12
C ALA A 321 27.15 43.04 46.30
N ILE A 322 25.92 43.55 46.45
CA ILE A 322 24.76 43.09 45.66
C ILE A 322 24.96 43.43 44.18
N LYS A 323 25.42 44.64 43.86
CA LYS A 323 25.69 45.04 42.46
C LYS A 323 26.78 44.19 41.82
N GLN A 324 27.85 43.88 42.55
CA GLN A 324 28.90 42.98 42.07
C GLN A 324 28.40 41.54 41.86
N ARG A 325 27.55 41.02 42.76
CA ARG A 325 26.93 39.70 42.58
C ARG A 325 26.01 39.65 41.36
N TYR A 326 25.21 40.70 41.15
CA TYR A 326 24.33 40.79 39.99
C TYR A 326 25.12 40.91 38.68
N GLN A 327 26.18 41.72 38.67
CA GLN A 327 27.09 41.83 37.52
C GLN A 327 27.72 40.46 37.18
N LYS A 328 28.20 39.74 38.21
CA LYS A 328 28.77 38.40 38.03
C LYS A 328 27.73 37.40 37.52
N GLN A 329 26.48 37.45 38.01
CA GLN A 329 25.40 36.61 37.49
C GLN A 329 25.12 36.89 36.00
N LEU A 330 25.11 38.15 35.57
CA LEU A 330 24.95 38.50 34.16
C LEU A 330 26.12 37.98 33.30
N GLU A 331 27.36 38.09 33.78
CA GLU A 331 28.54 37.55 33.09
C GLU A 331 28.52 36.02 32.99
N ASP A 332 28.16 35.32 34.06
CA ASP A 332 28.04 33.86 34.08
C ASP A 332 26.88 33.39 33.17
N GLN A 333 25.77 34.13 33.14
CA GLN A 333 24.65 33.87 32.24
C GLN A 333 25.04 34.11 30.77
N ALA A 334 25.77 35.18 30.47
CA ALA A 334 26.30 35.44 29.12
C ALA A 334 27.24 34.32 28.65
N LYS A 335 28.18 33.88 29.51
CA LYS A 335 29.07 32.76 29.22
C LYS A 335 28.31 31.45 28.99
N SER A 336 27.25 31.19 29.75
CA SER A 336 26.41 30.01 29.54
C SER A 336 25.69 30.05 28.19
N TYR A 337 25.16 31.20 27.78
CA TYR A 337 24.54 31.34 26.46
C TYR A 337 25.55 31.22 25.32
N GLU A 338 26.75 31.77 25.48
CA GLU A 338 27.83 31.62 24.50
C GLU A 338 28.25 30.14 24.33
N ALA A 339 28.37 29.40 25.44
CA ALA A 339 28.64 27.97 25.42
C ALA A 339 27.50 27.16 24.77
N ASP A 340 26.24 27.49 25.04
CA ASP A 340 25.07 26.85 24.42
C ASP A 340 25.04 27.11 22.90
N ILE A 341 25.29 28.35 22.46
CA ILE A 341 25.36 28.71 21.04
C ILE A 341 26.49 27.95 20.35
N SER A 342 27.66 27.87 20.98
CA SER A 342 28.80 27.10 20.45
C SER A 342 28.47 25.61 20.31
N LYS A 343 27.81 25.00 21.31
CA LYS A 343 27.34 23.60 21.23
C LYS A 343 26.32 23.39 20.10
N GLN A 344 25.36 24.32 19.96
CA GLN A 344 24.38 24.26 18.88
C GLN A 344 25.04 24.39 17.51
N GLN A 345 26.03 25.26 17.37
CA GLN A 345 26.79 25.43 16.13
C GLN A 345 27.57 24.17 15.75
N VAL A 346 28.21 23.48 16.71
CA VAL A 346 28.87 22.19 16.47
C VAL A 346 27.87 21.10 16.06
N SER A 347 26.68 21.07 16.68
CA SER A 347 25.62 20.12 16.30
C SER A 347 25.07 20.39 14.89
N LEU A 348 24.85 21.66 14.54
CA LEU A 348 24.50 22.11 13.18
C LEU A 348 25.58 21.73 12.16
N GLN A 349 26.87 21.88 12.51
CA GLN A 349 27.97 21.50 11.63
C GLN A 349 27.99 19.98 11.39
N ARG A 350 27.83 19.16 12.44
CA ARG A 350 27.76 17.69 12.30
C ARG A 350 26.58 17.23 11.46
N THR A 351 25.40 17.80 11.69
CA THR A 351 24.19 17.47 10.90
C THR A 351 24.33 17.92 9.44
N THR A 352 24.98 19.06 9.19
CA THR A 352 25.30 19.53 7.83
C THR A 352 26.27 18.58 7.13
N GLN A 353 27.33 18.12 7.80
CA GLN A 353 28.27 17.14 7.26
C GLN A 353 27.58 15.80 6.95
N MET A 354 26.72 15.32 7.85
CA MET A 354 25.96 14.09 7.64
C MET A 354 24.98 14.21 6.47
N LYS A 355 24.33 15.36 6.31
CA LYS A 355 23.46 15.65 5.16
C LYS A 355 24.28 15.63 3.86
N GLN A 356 25.44 16.29 3.82
CA GLN A 356 26.32 16.29 2.64
C GLN A 356 26.79 14.87 2.28
N HIS A 357 27.13 14.05 3.28
CA HIS A 357 27.48 12.65 3.06
C HIS A 357 26.31 11.86 2.47
N LEU A 358 25.11 12.01 3.02
CA LEU A 358 23.91 11.33 2.49
C LEU A 358 23.59 11.79 1.06
N GLU A 359 23.70 13.09 0.75
CA GLU A 359 23.54 13.62 -0.60
C GLU A 359 24.57 13.03 -1.58
N ALA A 360 25.83 12.89 -1.16
CA ALA A 360 26.86 12.22 -1.97
C ALA A 360 26.49 10.76 -2.26
N THR A 361 26.12 9.99 -1.23
CA THR A 361 25.72 8.58 -1.41
C THR A 361 24.45 8.42 -2.27
N CYS A 362 23.50 9.35 -2.18
CA CYS A 362 22.33 9.34 -3.06
C CYS A 362 22.71 9.61 -4.52
N ASN A 363 23.64 10.52 -4.78
CA ASN A 363 24.13 10.79 -6.12
C ASN A 363 24.88 9.58 -6.70
N ASP A 364 25.67 8.89 -5.88
CA ASP A 364 26.38 7.65 -6.28
C ASP A 364 25.38 6.55 -6.67
N LEU A 365 24.35 6.31 -5.84
CA LEU A 365 23.29 5.34 -6.13
C LEU A 365 22.47 5.70 -7.38
N VAL A 366 22.22 6.99 -7.62
CA VAL A 366 21.56 7.45 -8.84
C VAL A 366 22.43 7.20 -10.07
N SER A 367 23.75 7.38 -9.96
CA SER A 367 24.69 7.04 -11.03
C SER A 367 24.71 5.54 -11.31
N GLU A 368 24.82 4.71 -10.27
CA GLU A 368 24.80 3.25 -10.38
C GLU A 368 23.49 2.75 -11.01
N LYS A 369 22.34 3.31 -10.60
CA LYS A 369 21.04 3.01 -11.22
C LYS A 369 21.04 3.34 -12.71
N SER A 370 21.58 4.50 -13.11
CA SER A 370 21.66 4.89 -14.52
C SER A 370 22.56 3.95 -15.33
N GLU A 371 23.66 3.48 -14.76
CA GLU A 371 24.54 2.49 -15.39
C GLU A 371 23.84 1.13 -15.57
N LEU A 372 23.11 0.67 -14.55
CA LEU A 372 22.32 -0.56 -14.62
C LEU A 372 21.19 -0.46 -15.66
N GLU A 373 20.50 0.68 -15.75
CA GLU A 373 19.48 0.93 -16.78
C GLU A 373 20.08 0.86 -18.20
N LYS A 374 21.26 1.46 -18.41
CA LYS A 374 21.99 1.35 -19.70
C LYS A 374 22.39 -0.10 -20.00
N LEU A 375 22.85 -0.85 -19.00
CA LEU A 375 23.22 -2.26 -19.17
C LEU A 375 22.01 -3.12 -19.53
N VAL A 376 20.86 -2.90 -18.89
CA VAL A 376 19.59 -3.57 -19.22
C VAL A 376 19.17 -3.24 -20.64
N GLN A 377 19.21 -1.97 -21.03
CA GLN A 377 18.85 -1.55 -22.39
C GLN A 377 19.76 -2.18 -23.46
N GLU A 378 21.07 -2.26 -23.19
CA GLU A 378 22.02 -2.94 -24.08
C GLU A 378 21.75 -4.45 -24.17
N LYS A 379 21.42 -5.10 -23.05
CA LYS A 379 21.06 -6.53 -23.04
C LYS A 379 19.76 -6.81 -23.78
N SER A 380 18.76 -5.95 -23.64
CA SER A 380 17.52 -6.04 -24.42
C SER A 380 17.80 -5.94 -25.92
N ARG A 381 18.65 -4.99 -26.36
CA ARG A 381 19.07 -4.90 -27.77
C ARG A 381 19.79 -6.15 -28.26
N GLN A 382 20.64 -6.76 -27.43
CA GLN A 382 21.32 -8.02 -27.78
C GLN A 382 20.34 -9.18 -27.95
N ILE A 383 19.30 -9.26 -27.11
CA ILE A 383 18.24 -10.26 -27.23
C ILE A 383 17.45 -10.05 -28.53
N ASP A 384 17.04 -8.80 -28.82
CA ASP A 384 16.33 -8.47 -30.07
C ASP A 384 17.16 -8.83 -31.31
N GLN A 385 18.49 -8.61 -31.28
CA GLN A 385 19.39 -9.02 -32.35
C GLN A 385 19.42 -10.55 -32.52
N GLN A 386 19.50 -11.29 -31.41
CA GLN A 386 19.49 -12.76 -31.42
C GLN A 386 18.16 -13.32 -31.93
N ASP A 387 17.03 -12.73 -31.55
CA ASP A 387 15.71 -13.15 -32.02
C ASP A 387 15.50 -12.87 -33.51
N ASN A 388 16.05 -11.76 -34.01
CA ASN A 388 16.07 -11.47 -35.45
C ASN A 388 16.94 -12.48 -36.22
N GLU A 389 18.11 -12.83 -35.70
CA GLU A 389 18.98 -13.86 -36.30
C GLU A 389 18.31 -15.23 -36.28
N MET A 390 17.67 -15.60 -35.17
CA MET A 390 16.92 -16.84 -35.04
C MET A 390 15.74 -16.91 -36.01
N SER A 391 15.02 -15.80 -36.19
CA SER A 391 13.93 -15.67 -37.16
C SER A 391 14.42 -15.82 -38.61
N ARG A 392 15.57 -15.22 -38.94
CA ARG A 392 16.22 -15.37 -40.25
C ARG A 392 16.63 -16.82 -40.51
N LEU A 393 17.31 -17.46 -39.57
CA LEU A 393 17.71 -18.87 -39.68
C LEU A 393 16.50 -19.80 -39.79
N ASN A 394 15.42 -19.54 -39.05
CA ASN A 394 14.17 -20.30 -39.17
C ASN A 394 13.51 -20.14 -40.55
N HIS A 395 13.59 -18.95 -41.15
CA HIS A 395 13.10 -18.72 -42.51
C HIS A 395 13.94 -19.49 -43.54
N GLU A 396 15.27 -19.46 -43.39
CA GLU A 396 16.20 -20.22 -44.24
C GLU A 396 15.97 -21.74 -44.13
N LEU A 397 15.77 -22.26 -42.93
CA LEU A 397 15.39 -23.66 -42.70
C LEU A 397 14.03 -24.02 -43.32
N ARG A 398 13.03 -23.13 -43.26
CA ARG A 398 11.75 -23.35 -43.95
C ARG A 398 11.92 -23.43 -45.46
N ASN A 399 12.75 -22.57 -46.05
CA ASN A 399 13.03 -22.57 -47.48
C ASN A 399 13.73 -23.87 -47.92
N LEU A 400 14.65 -24.40 -47.09
CA LEU A 400 15.29 -25.70 -47.33
C LEU A 400 14.34 -26.89 -47.15
N ARG A 401 13.36 -26.79 -46.24
CA ARG A 401 12.41 -27.88 -45.95
C ARG A 401 11.30 -28.01 -47.00
N HIS A 402 11.06 -26.97 -47.78
CA HIS A 402 10.12 -26.97 -48.91
C HIS A 402 10.87 -26.84 -50.24
N PRO A 403 11.59 -27.89 -50.70
CA PRO A 403 12.07 -27.90 -52.07
C PRO A 403 10.86 -27.85 -53.02
N PRO A 404 10.91 -27.06 -54.11
CA PRO A 404 9.85 -27.02 -55.10
C PRO A 404 9.60 -28.45 -55.63
N ALA A 405 8.33 -28.85 -55.65
CA ALA A 405 7.84 -30.21 -55.91
C ALA A 405 8.02 -30.71 -57.36
N ALA A 406 9.10 -30.35 -58.03
CA ALA A 406 9.39 -30.69 -59.42
C ALA A 406 10.73 -31.42 -59.57
N ALA A 407 10.90 -32.56 -58.90
CA ALA A 407 11.89 -33.59 -59.26
C ALA A 407 11.67 -34.85 -58.40
N ALA A 408 10.57 -35.56 -58.63
CA ALA A 408 10.46 -36.94 -58.20
C ALA A 408 11.16 -37.84 -59.25
N THR A 409 11.88 -38.86 -58.77
CA THR A 409 12.49 -39.99 -59.47
C THR A 409 13.95 -39.84 -59.95
N SER A 410 14.88 -40.01 -59.01
CA SER A 410 16.17 -40.65 -59.32
C SER A 410 16.67 -41.52 -58.14
N PRO A 411 17.33 -42.66 -58.40
CA PRO A 411 17.76 -43.60 -57.37
C PRO A 411 18.91 -43.02 -56.54
N THR A 412 18.82 -43.20 -55.22
CA THR A 412 19.83 -42.81 -54.23
C THR A 412 21.22 -43.35 -54.57
N PRO A 413 22.23 -42.47 -54.76
CA PRO A 413 23.62 -42.88 -54.92
C PRO A 413 24.22 -43.33 -53.57
N PRO A 414 25.25 -44.19 -53.59
CA PRO A 414 25.92 -44.67 -52.38
C PRO A 414 26.63 -43.50 -51.66
N ARG A 415 26.28 -43.31 -50.38
CA ARG A 415 26.88 -42.31 -49.48
C ARG A 415 28.41 -42.41 -49.52
N SER A 416 29.03 -41.29 -49.89
CA SER A 416 30.48 -41.10 -49.90
C SER A 416 31.01 -41.03 -48.47
N LYS A 417 32.18 -41.61 -48.20
CA LYS A 417 32.89 -41.48 -46.91
C LYS A 417 33.17 -40.01 -46.50
N ALA A 418 33.13 -39.08 -47.46
CA ALA A 418 33.26 -37.65 -47.18
C ALA A 418 32.04 -37.08 -46.42
N ASP A 419 30.83 -37.60 -46.66
CA ASP A 419 29.63 -37.17 -45.95
C ASP A 419 29.66 -37.62 -44.48
N GLU A 420 30.26 -38.77 -44.20
CA GLU A 420 30.40 -39.30 -42.85
C GLU A 420 31.32 -38.42 -41.99
N GLN A 421 32.43 -37.93 -42.57
CA GLN A 421 33.35 -36.99 -41.90
C GLN A 421 32.69 -35.62 -41.65
N PHE A 422 31.87 -35.15 -42.59
CA PHE A 422 31.12 -33.91 -42.42
C PHE A 422 30.09 -34.01 -41.29
N ILE A 423 29.32 -35.11 -41.24
CA ILE A 423 28.36 -35.39 -40.17
C ILE A 423 29.07 -35.48 -38.81
N GLU A 424 30.25 -36.07 -38.76
CA GLU A 424 31.02 -36.20 -37.52
C GLU A 424 31.58 -34.85 -37.04
N GLN A 425 32.06 -33.99 -37.95
CA GLN A 425 32.44 -32.61 -37.61
C GLN A 425 31.25 -31.78 -37.12
N GLU A 426 30.09 -31.92 -37.75
CA GLU A 426 28.89 -31.18 -37.36
C GLU A 426 28.34 -31.65 -36.00
N LYS A 427 28.37 -32.95 -35.73
CA LYS A 427 28.12 -33.50 -34.38
C LYS A 427 29.06 -32.91 -33.33
N LYS A 428 30.36 -32.79 -33.64
CA LYS A 428 31.35 -32.22 -32.73
C LYS A 428 31.08 -30.74 -32.46
N ARG A 429 30.71 -29.97 -33.50
CA ARG A 429 30.31 -28.56 -33.36
C ARG A 429 29.05 -28.41 -32.51
N LEU A 430 28.00 -29.19 -32.79
CA LEU A 430 26.76 -29.20 -32.00
C LEU A 430 27.01 -29.54 -30.53
N LYS A 431 27.91 -30.50 -30.26
CA LYS A 431 28.29 -30.85 -28.89
C LYS A 431 28.99 -29.69 -28.18
N GLN A 432 29.91 -28.99 -28.86
CA GLN A 432 30.58 -27.80 -28.30
C GLN A 432 29.60 -26.65 -28.06
N ASP A 433 28.64 -26.43 -28.96
CA ASP A 433 27.62 -25.40 -28.80
C ASP A 433 26.67 -25.72 -27.64
N PHE A 434 26.35 -27.01 -27.44
CA PHE A 434 25.60 -27.49 -26.28
C PHE A 434 26.38 -27.27 -24.98
N GLU A 435 27.65 -27.69 -24.90
CA GLU A 435 28.51 -27.49 -23.72
C GLU A 435 28.66 -25.99 -23.37
N LYS A 436 28.80 -25.11 -24.37
CA LYS A 436 28.83 -23.64 -24.16
C LYS A 436 27.52 -23.11 -23.60
N ARG A 437 26.37 -23.58 -24.11
CA ARG A 437 25.05 -23.16 -23.64
C ARG A 437 24.82 -23.66 -22.21
N GLU A 438 25.16 -24.91 -21.94
CA GLU A 438 25.09 -25.51 -20.61
C GLU A 438 25.97 -24.75 -19.61
N SER A 439 27.22 -24.42 -19.98
CA SER A 439 28.11 -23.61 -19.15
C SER A 439 27.57 -22.20 -18.86
N ARG A 440 26.94 -21.54 -19.84
CA ARG A 440 26.30 -20.23 -19.60
C ARG A 440 25.10 -20.36 -18.67
N TRP A 441 24.32 -21.42 -18.82
CA TRP A 441 23.16 -21.70 -17.98
C TRP A 441 23.57 -21.99 -16.53
N THR A 442 24.60 -22.81 -16.33
CA THR A 442 25.13 -23.09 -14.99
C THR A 442 25.68 -21.82 -14.35
N SER A 443 26.52 -21.05 -15.05
CA SER A 443 27.01 -19.76 -14.52
C SER A 443 25.89 -18.78 -14.19
N HIS A 444 24.83 -18.71 -14.99
CA HIS A 444 23.68 -17.86 -14.71
C HIS A 444 22.90 -18.34 -13.47
N THR A 445 22.74 -19.65 -13.32
CA THR A 445 22.07 -20.26 -12.17
C THR A 445 22.85 -19.98 -10.89
N THR A 446 24.17 -20.18 -10.90
CA THR A 446 25.04 -19.89 -9.74
C THR A 446 25.01 -18.42 -9.36
N LEU A 447 25.01 -17.51 -10.33
CA LEU A 447 24.88 -16.06 -10.06
C LEU A 447 23.52 -15.69 -9.45
N MET A 448 22.45 -16.38 -9.83
CA MET A 448 21.14 -16.18 -9.21
C MET A 448 21.09 -16.74 -7.79
N GLU A 449 21.69 -17.90 -7.55
CA GLU A 449 21.86 -18.47 -6.21
C GLU A 449 22.62 -17.50 -5.29
N ASP A 450 23.78 -16.98 -5.73
CA ASP A 450 24.57 -15.98 -4.98
C ASP A 450 23.76 -14.71 -4.68
N ARG A 451 22.92 -14.26 -5.61
CA ARG A 451 22.04 -13.09 -5.39
C ARG A 451 20.94 -13.38 -4.38
N PHE A 452 20.37 -14.59 -4.38
CA PHE A 452 19.38 -14.97 -3.38
C PHE A 452 20.00 -15.07 -1.98
N ASP A 453 21.22 -15.59 -1.87
CA ASP A 453 21.95 -15.64 -0.59
C ASP A 453 22.26 -14.25 -0.05
N GLN A 454 22.69 -13.30 -0.90
CA GLN A 454 22.87 -11.90 -0.50
C GLN A 454 21.57 -11.23 -0.09
N LEU A 455 20.47 -11.53 -0.79
CA LEU A 455 19.15 -11.00 -0.44
C LEU A 455 18.69 -11.53 0.92
N LEU A 456 18.89 -12.83 1.20
CA LEU A 456 18.59 -13.44 2.48
C LEU A 456 19.41 -12.84 3.62
N ASP A 457 20.72 -12.64 3.44
CA ASP A 457 21.59 -11.99 4.44
C ASP A 457 21.13 -10.53 4.73
N ASN A 458 20.68 -9.80 3.71
CA ASN A 458 20.11 -8.47 3.89
C ASN A 458 18.76 -8.49 4.62
N PHE A 459 17.90 -9.47 4.34
CA PHE A 459 16.64 -9.66 5.08
C PHE A 459 16.89 -10.01 6.54
N ASP A 460 17.89 -10.85 6.84
CA ASP A 460 18.26 -11.19 8.21
C ASP A 460 18.80 -9.96 8.96
N LYS A 461 19.67 -9.16 8.33
CA LYS A 461 20.13 -7.88 8.91
C LYS A 461 18.98 -6.91 9.19
N LEU A 462 18.04 -6.77 8.25
CA LEU A 462 16.87 -5.92 8.43
C LEU A 462 15.97 -6.43 9.57
N THR A 463 15.79 -7.74 9.65
CA THR A 463 15.00 -8.38 10.72
C THR A 463 15.64 -8.17 12.08
N ASN A 464 16.96 -8.33 12.18
CA ASN A 464 17.71 -8.06 13.41
C ASN A 464 17.63 -6.59 13.82
N SER A 465 17.75 -5.66 12.87
CA SER A 465 17.60 -4.22 13.15
C SER A 465 16.19 -3.89 13.64
N ALA A 466 15.15 -4.48 13.04
CA ALA A 466 13.77 -4.29 13.50
C ALA A 466 13.56 -4.80 14.94
N ILE A 467 14.11 -5.97 15.28
CA ILE A 467 14.07 -6.52 16.64
C ILE A 467 14.80 -5.60 17.65
N GLU A 468 15.93 -5.01 17.26
CA GLU A 468 16.66 -4.05 18.08
C GLU A 468 15.84 -2.77 18.33
N PHE A 469 15.20 -2.22 17.30
CA PHE A 469 14.30 -1.07 17.45
C PHE A 469 13.11 -1.36 18.38
N ASP A 470 12.48 -2.52 18.25
CA ASP A 470 11.41 -2.93 19.17
C ASP A 470 11.91 -3.08 20.61
N SER A 471 13.13 -3.60 20.79
CA SER A 471 13.77 -3.68 22.10
C SER A 471 14.02 -2.30 22.71
N HIS A 472 14.48 -1.33 21.91
CA HIS A 472 14.64 0.05 22.36
C HIS A 472 13.31 0.71 22.71
N ARG A 473 12.29 0.52 21.86
CA ARG A 473 10.94 1.01 22.10
C ARG A 473 10.39 0.49 23.43
N MET A 474 10.51 -0.81 23.69
CA MET A 474 10.09 -1.40 24.98
C MET A 474 10.82 -0.78 26.18
N ARG A 475 12.11 -0.46 26.07
CA ARG A 475 12.85 0.23 27.15
C ARG A 475 12.34 1.64 27.38
N TYR A 476 12.01 2.38 26.31
CA TYR A 476 11.45 3.72 26.44
C TYR A 476 10.04 3.70 27.01
N ASP A 477 9.18 2.78 26.57
CA ASP A 477 7.82 2.61 27.12
C ASP A 477 7.89 2.32 28.63
N LYS A 478 8.77 1.41 29.05
CA LYS A 478 9.00 1.15 30.47
C LYS A 478 9.48 2.39 31.24
N LYS A 479 10.42 3.16 30.68
CA LYS A 479 10.90 4.40 31.31
C LYS A 479 9.79 5.45 31.43
N ILE A 480 8.91 5.54 30.44
CA ILE A 480 7.73 6.42 30.47
C ILE A 480 6.77 5.98 31.57
N GLU A 481 6.51 4.68 31.71
CA GLU A 481 5.69 4.14 32.81
C GLU A 481 6.31 4.44 34.19
N ASP A 482 7.62 4.25 34.36
CA ASP A 482 8.34 4.55 35.59
C ASP A 482 8.25 6.06 35.94
N LEU A 483 8.40 6.94 34.94
CA LEU A 483 8.25 8.39 35.11
C LEU A 483 6.81 8.78 35.47
N HIS A 484 5.81 8.21 34.82
CA HIS A 484 4.40 8.43 35.18
C HIS A 484 4.10 7.98 36.61
N HIS A 485 4.63 6.83 37.03
CA HIS A 485 4.49 6.37 38.42
C HIS A 485 5.16 7.34 39.40
N SER A 486 6.37 7.80 39.08
CA SER A 486 7.07 8.81 39.90
C SER A 486 6.30 10.12 40.00
N ILE A 487 5.72 10.61 38.89
CA ILE A 487 4.90 11.83 38.88
C ILE A 487 3.67 11.64 39.76
N ASN A 488 2.94 10.53 39.60
CA ASN A 488 1.75 10.25 40.41
C ASN A 488 2.08 10.15 41.91
N ASN A 489 3.23 9.55 42.26
CA ASN A 489 3.67 9.46 43.65
C ASN A 489 3.99 10.86 44.23
N LEU A 490 4.73 11.69 43.47
CA LEU A 490 5.02 13.07 43.88
C LEU A 490 3.75 13.93 43.98
N GLU A 491 2.79 13.73 43.08
CA GLU A 491 1.48 14.38 43.16
C GLU A 491 0.74 13.97 44.44
N MET A 492 0.71 12.68 44.78
CA MET A 492 0.15 12.19 46.04
C MET A 492 0.84 12.79 47.27
N GLU A 493 2.18 12.80 47.31
CA GLU A 493 2.95 13.40 48.41
C GLU A 493 2.64 14.90 48.55
N LEU A 494 2.49 15.62 47.43
CA LEU A 494 2.12 17.02 47.42
C LEU A 494 0.69 17.23 47.96
N TYR A 495 -0.25 16.35 47.59
CA TYR A 495 -1.60 16.35 48.17
C TYR A 495 -1.59 16.10 49.68
N ASP A 496 -0.82 15.12 50.15
CA ASP A 496 -0.70 14.79 51.58
C ASP A 496 -0.09 15.96 52.38
N GLU A 497 0.98 16.58 51.88
CA GLU A 497 1.56 17.78 52.53
C GLU A 497 0.63 19.00 52.48
N LYS A 498 -0.13 19.19 51.40
CA LYS A 498 -1.20 20.21 51.35
C LYS A 498 -2.26 19.95 52.43
N VAL A 499 -2.71 18.71 52.59
CA VAL A 499 -3.69 18.34 53.62
C VAL A 499 -3.12 18.53 55.03
N LYS A 500 -1.84 18.18 55.24
CA LYS A 500 -1.14 18.36 56.51
C LYS A 500 -0.98 19.83 56.88
N ARG A 501 -0.71 20.71 55.91
CA ARG A 501 -0.68 22.17 56.13
C ARG A 501 -2.04 22.75 56.51
N ILE A 502 -3.14 22.19 56.00
CA ILE A 502 -4.52 22.66 56.29
C ILE A 502 -4.90 22.54 57.79
N GLY A 503 -4.06 21.97 58.65
CA GLY A 503 -4.24 21.95 60.11
C GLY A 503 -3.13 22.64 60.94
N CYS A 504 -2.03 23.07 60.32
CA CYS A 504 -0.86 23.63 61.00
C CYS A 504 -0.57 25.04 60.48
N SER A 505 -1.23 26.05 61.04
CA SER A 505 -0.89 27.45 60.76
C SER A 505 0.49 27.78 61.35
N GLU A 506 1.38 28.35 60.53
CA GLU A 506 2.80 28.62 60.83
C GLU A 506 3.06 29.64 61.95
N ASP A 507 2.03 30.30 62.46
CA ASP A 507 2.16 31.20 63.61
C ASP A 507 2.37 30.35 64.87
N GLY A 508 3.63 30.14 65.24
CA GLY A 508 4.10 29.40 66.42
C GLY A 508 3.61 29.90 67.79
N SER A 509 2.54 30.69 67.82
CA SER A 509 1.78 31.11 68.99
C SER A 509 0.71 30.05 69.32
N GLY A 510 1.14 28.96 69.94
CA GLY A 510 0.35 28.09 70.83
C GLY A 510 -1.07 27.70 70.39
N ALA A 511 -1.20 26.51 69.82
CA ALA A 511 -2.31 25.53 69.98
C ALA A 511 -3.76 26.04 70.15
N ALA A 512 -4.12 27.21 69.63
CA ALA A 512 -5.51 27.62 69.51
C ALA A 512 -6.11 26.79 68.37
N ALA A 513 -6.94 25.81 68.72
CA ALA A 513 -7.63 24.94 67.79
C ALA A 513 -8.13 25.75 66.58
N ALA A 514 -7.68 25.36 65.38
CA ALA A 514 -7.99 26.06 64.13
C ALA A 514 -9.49 26.40 64.08
N THR A 515 -9.82 27.67 64.27
CA THR A 515 -11.22 28.11 64.34
C THR A 515 -11.92 27.69 63.06
N THR A 516 -13.13 27.14 63.16
CA THR A 516 -13.91 26.62 62.03
C THR A 516 -14.05 27.60 60.85
N VAL A 517 -13.90 28.90 61.12
CA VAL A 517 -13.85 29.98 60.12
C VAL A 517 -12.60 29.89 59.23
N SER A 518 -11.42 29.59 59.79
CA SER A 518 -10.16 29.44 59.05
C SER A 518 -10.21 28.22 58.12
N LEU A 519 -10.63 27.06 58.64
CA LEU A 519 -10.85 25.84 57.85
C LEU A 519 -11.82 26.06 56.68
N ARG A 520 -12.92 26.81 56.89
CA ARG A 520 -13.86 27.16 55.82
C ARG A 520 -13.26 28.10 54.77
N LYS A 521 -12.29 28.94 55.15
CA LYS A 521 -11.58 29.84 54.22
C LYS A 521 -10.57 29.04 53.40
N GLU A 522 -9.80 28.17 54.05
CA GLU A 522 -8.83 27.27 53.38
C GLU A 522 -9.52 26.29 52.44
N PHE A 523 -10.62 25.67 52.88
CA PHE A 523 -11.42 24.78 52.01
C PHE A 523 -11.96 25.52 50.79
N ARG A 524 -12.43 26.77 50.95
CA ARG A 524 -12.87 27.60 49.82
C ARG A 524 -11.72 27.92 48.86
N LEU A 525 -10.52 28.18 49.38
CA LEU A 525 -9.33 28.40 48.55
C LEU A 525 -8.92 27.11 47.82
N LEU A 526 -8.93 25.96 48.49
CA LEU A 526 -8.64 24.67 47.89
C LEU A 526 -9.63 24.32 46.77
N VAL A 527 -10.94 24.50 47.00
CA VAL A 527 -11.96 24.28 45.97
C VAL A 527 -11.81 25.25 44.80
N ALA A 528 -11.47 26.52 45.08
CA ALA A 528 -11.19 27.50 44.03
C ALA A 528 -9.95 27.11 43.20
N ASP A 529 -8.89 26.61 43.85
CA ASP A 529 -7.67 26.14 43.19
C ASP A 529 -7.93 24.89 42.34
N ILE A 530 -8.69 23.91 42.85
CA ILE A 530 -9.13 22.73 42.09
C ILE A 530 -9.94 23.15 40.86
N LYS A 531 -10.89 24.07 41.03
CA LYS A 531 -11.72 24.57 39.93
C LYS A 531 -10.88 25.32 38.90
N LYS A 532 -9.92 26.13 39.34
CA LYS A 532 -8.98 26.85 38.45
C LYS A 532 -8.09 25.88 37.68
N THR A 533 -7.57 24.85 38.34
CA THR A 533 -6.71 23.84 37.71
C THR A 533 -7.50 23.01 36.70
N HIS A 534 -8.74 22.63 37.02
CA HIS A 534 -9.63 21.94 36.09
C HIS A 534 -10.00 22.81 34.88
N GLN A 535 -10.27 24.10 35.10
CA GLN A 535 -10.52 25.05 34.01
C GLN A 535 -9.29 25.18 33.08
N GLN A 536 -8.09 25.32 33.64
CA GLN A 536 -6.86 25.37 32.85
C GLN A 536 -6.60 24.09 32.05
N ARG A 537 -7.03 22.92 32.57
CA ARG A 537 -6.96 21.66 31.85
C ARG A 537 -7.96 21.63 30.69
N MET A 538 -9.20 22.04 30.92
CA MET A 538 -10.23 22.18 29.87
C MET A 538 -9.80 23.14 28.77
N ASP A 539 -9.19 24.27 29.13
CA ASP A 539 -8.70 25.26 28.17
C ASP A 539 -7.54 24.68 27.33
N ARG A 540 -6.62 23.93 27.95
CA ARG A 540 -5.54 23.21 27.24
C ARG A 540 -6.10 22.15 26.28
N GLU A 541 -7.03 21.33 26.73
CA GLU A 541 -7.69 20.33 25.89
C GLU A 541 -8.44 20.99 24.72
N ALA A 542 -9.09 22.14 24.95
CA ALA A 542 -9.77 22.91 23.90
C ALA A 542 -8.80 23.53 22.88
N ASP A 543 -7.64 24.03 23.33
CA ASP A 543 -6.59 24.54 22.46
C ASP A 543 -5.94 23.41 21.63
N GLU A 544 -5.75 22.23 22.23
CA GLU A 544 -5.25 21.04 21.52
C GLU A 544 -6.26 20.55 20.47
N ILE A 545 -7.55 20.53 20.79
CA ILE A 545 -8.62 20.25 19.81
C ILE A 545 -8.58 21.26 18.66
N ARG A 546 -8.43 22.56 18.94
CA ARG A 546 -8.31 23.59 17.89
C ARG A 546 -7.06 23.38 17.02
N ARG A 547 -5.93 23.03 17.62
CA ARG A 547 -4.69 22.71 16.88
C ARG A 547 -4.86 21.50 15.98
N LEU A 548 -5.47 20.42 16.48
CA LEU A 548 -5.77 19.22 15.69
C LEU A 548 -6.76 19.48 14.55
N GLN A 549 -7.76 20.34 14.79
CA GLN A 549 -8.70 20.77 13.74
C GLN A 549 -8.00 21.55 12.63
N LEU A 550 -7.09 22.47 12.97
CA LEU A 550 -6.27 23.21 11.99
C LEU A 550 -5.38 22.27 11.17
N GLN A 551 -4.73 21.29 11.82
CA GLN A 551 -3.92 20.29 11.11
C GLN A 551 -4.76 19.42 10.17
N LEU A 552 -5.96 19.00 10.59
CA LEU A 552 -6.90 18.28 9.72
C LEU A 552 -7.34 19.12 8.52
N GLN A 553 -7.59 20.41 8.73
CA GLN A 553 -7.94 21.34 7.66
C GLN A 553 -6.78 21.54 6.68
N GLU A 554 -5.54 21.63 7.17
CA GLU A 554 -4.33 21.72 6.34
C GLU A 554 -4.10 20.44 5.54
N LEU A 555 -4.31 19.27 6.16
CA LEU A 555 -4.27 17.98 5.47
C LEU A 555 -5.37 17.86 4.39
N GLN A 556 -6.57 18.38 4.64
CA GLN A 556 -7.62 18.44 3.61
C GLN A 556 -7.27 19.39 2.48
N ASN A 557 -6.69 20.55 2.77
CA ASN A 557 -6.25 21.52 1.77
C ASN A 557 -5.08 21.00 0.92
N THR A 558 -4.12 20.30 1.53
CA THR A 558 -3.00 19.67 0.80
C THR A 558 -3.50 18.51 -0.06
N ASN A 559 -4.41 17.68 0.45
CA ASN A 559 -5.00 16.59 -0.32
C ASN A 559 -5.81 17.11 -1.52
N THR A 560 -6.63 18.16 -1.33
CA THR A 560 -7.36 18.79 -2.45
C THR A 560 -6.44 19.46 -3.48
N LYS A 561 -5.34 20.09 -3.06
CA LYS A 561 -4.31 20.61 -3.98
C LYS A 561 -3.62 19.49 -4.75
N SER A 562 -3.25 18.39 -4.08
CA SER A 562 -2.68 17.20 -4.72
C SER A 562 -3.64 16.64 -5.77
N HIS A 563 -4.93 16.56 -5.44
CA HIS A 563 -5.96 16.09 -6.36
C HIS A 563 -6.13 17.00 -7.58
N LYS A 564 -6.07 18.34 -7.38
CA LYS A 564 -6.09 19.31 -8.50
C LYS A 564 -4.83 19.22 -9.36
N TYR A 565 -3.66 19.02 -8.75
CA TYR A 565 -2.40 18.85 -9.49
C TYR A 565 -2.43 17.58 -10.35
N GLN A 566 -2.88 16.46 -9.79
CA GLN A 566 -3.10 15.22 -10.55
C GLN A 566 -4.10 15.41 -11.70
N GLN A 567 -5.17 16.18 -11.48
CA GLN A 567 -6.13 16.51 -12.53
C GLN A 567 -5.55 17.44 -13.62
N SER A 568 -4.66 18.36 -13.26
CA SER A 568 -3.95 19.22 -14.22
C SER A 568 -2.92 18.45 -15.05
N MET A 569 -2.21 17.49 -14.42
CA MET A 569 -1.28 16.60 -15.12
C MET A 569 -2.04 15.72 -16.12
N ALA A 570 -3.20 15.19 -15.74
CA ALA A 570 -4.04 14.37 -16.59
C ALA A 570 -4.71 15.13 -17.75
N THR A 571 -4.65 16.46 -17.78
CA THR A 571 -5.21 17.29 -18.89
C THR A 571 -4.14 17.87 -19.82
N GLN A 572 -2.85 17.74 -19.48
CA GLN A 572 -1.74 18.15 -20.35
C GLN A 572 -1.14 17.00 -21.19
N THR A 573 -1.45 15.75 -20.84
CA THR A 573 -1.16 14.54 -21.63
C THR A 573 -2.39 14.13 -22.41
#